data_AF-A0A4V0XNI4-F1
#
_entry.id   AF-A0A4V0XNI4-F1
#
_cell.length_a   1.000
_cell.length_b   1.000
_cell.length_c   1.000
_cell.angle_alpha   90.00
_cell.angle_beta   90.00
_cell.angle_gamma   90.00
#
_symmetry.space_group_name_H-M   'P 1'
#
loop_
_entity.id
_entity.type
_entity.pdbx_description
1 polymer ?
#
loop_
_entity_poly.entity_id
_entity_poly.type
_entity_poly.pdbx_seq_one_letter_code
_entity_poly.pdbx_strand_id
1 'polypeptide(L)' 'MEGCWSLLRSWLRPHRGISQEKPPLYVGFFQFVHNACKRGKALLESLVAILIAPPPRIAG' A
#
# COMPACT_ATOMS: atom_id res chain seq x y z
N MET A 1 -9.27 -1.74 -13.87
CA MET A 1 -7.78 -1.68 -13.87
C MET A 1 -7.25 -0.23 -13.84
N GLU A 2 -8.12 0.77 -13.87
CA GLU A 2 -7.77 2.19 -14.09
C GLU A 2 -7.06 2.86 -12.90
N GLY A 3 -7.32 2.39 -11.68
CA GLY A 3 -6.76 2.98 -10.45
C GLY A 3 -5.24 2.81 -10.33
N CYS A 4 -4.71 1.64 -10.68
CA CYS A 4 -3.26 1.38 -10.62
C CYS A 4 -2.48 2.29 -11.57
N TRP A 5 -2.96 2.46 -12.81
CA TRP A 5 -2.30 3.28 -13.82
C TRP A 5 -2.39 4.77 -13.53
N SER A 6 -3.47 5.21 -12.87
CA SER A 6 -3.63 6.59 -12.41
C SER A 6 -2.67 6.91 -11.25
N LEU A 7 -2.53 6.00 -10.29
CA LEU A 7 -1.56 6.10 -9.20
C LEU A 7 -0.12 6.05 -9.70
N LEU A 8 0.19 5.15 -10.64
CA LEU A 8 1.51 5.05 -11.26
C LEU A 8 1.88 6.37 -11.95
N ARG A 9 0.96 6.98 -12.72
CA ARG A 9 1.21 8.30 -13.35
C ARG A 9 1.42 9.41 -12.32
N SER A 10 0.63 9.44 -11.25
CA SER A 10 0.83 10.43 -10.17
C SER A 10 2.19 10.25 -9.48
N TRP A 11 2.65 9.01 -9.36
CA TRP A 11 3.93 8.67 -8.76
C TRP A 11 5.12 8.96 -9.69
N LEU A 12 4.98 8.80 -11.01
CA LEU A 12 6.03 9.15 -11.96
C LEU A 12 6.21 10.66 -12.15
N ARG A 13 5.18 11.48 -11.92
CA ARG A 13 5.25 12.94 -12.11
C ARG A 13 6.42 13.62 -11.37
N PRO A 14 6.63 13.39 -10.06
CA PRO A 14 7.77 13.98 -9.36
C PRO A 14 9.13 13.34 -9.69
N HIS A 15 9.16 12.15 -10.33
CA HIS A 15 10.38 11.37 -10.57
C HIS A 15 10.91 11.45 -12.02
N ARG A 16 10.44 12.45 -12.80
CA ARG A 16 10.68 12.57 -14.25
C ARG A 16 12.14 12.60 -14.71
N GLY A 17 13.13 12.74 -13.83
CA GLY A 17 14.56 12.65 -14.17
C GLY A 17 15.24 11.31 -13.82
N ILE A 18 14.72 10.55 -12.85
CA ILE A 18 15.41 9.37 -12.28
C ILE A 18 14.84 8.06 -12.84
N SER A 19 13.57 8.09 -13.24
CA SER A 19 12.79 6.89 -13.58
C SER A 19 12.90 6.44 -15.04
N GLN A 20 13.56 7.21 -15.92
CA GLN A 20 13.56 6.96 -17.37
C GLN A 20 14.69 6.04 -17.85
N GLU A 21 15.75 5.86 -17.05
CA GLU A 21 16.91 5.06 -17.46
C GLU A 21 16.70 3.55 -17.29
N LYS A 22 15.81 3.14 -16.37
CA LYS A 22 15.53 1.72 -16.07
C LYS A 22 14.04 1.46 -15.80
N PRO A 23 13.18 1.54 -16.83
CA PRO A 23 11.72 1.42 -16.69
C PRO A 23 11.22 0.14 -15.98
N PRO A 24 11.72 -1.09 -16.27
CA PRO A 24 11.19 -2.29 -15.62
C PRO A 24 11.47 -2.35 -14.11
N LEU A 25 12.63 -1.86 -13.67
CA LEU A 25 12.97 -1.81 -12.24
C LEU A 25 12.06 -0.84 -11.48
N TYR A 26 11.73 0.30 -12.10
CA TYR A 26 10.87 1.30 -11.47
C TYR A 26 9.42 0.84 -11.35
N VAL A 27 8.88 0.19 -12.37
CA VAL A 27 7.53 -0.41 -12.31
C VAL A 27 7.47 -1.55 -11.28
N GLY A 28 8.53 -2.36 -11.18
CA GLY A 28 8.65 -3.37 -10.11
C GLY A 28 8.68 -2.73 -8.72
N PHE A 29 9.46 -1.65 -8.55
CA PHE A 29 9.53 -0.90 -7.30
C PHE A 29 8.17 -0.27 -6.93
N PHE A 30 7.42 0.25 -7.91
CA PHE A 30 6.05 0.74 -7.69
C PHE A 30 5.19 -0.35 -7.08
N GLN A 31 5.18 -1.52 -7.72
CA GLN A 31 4.32 -2.62 -7.36
C GLN A 31 4.67 -3.16 -5.98
N PHE A 32 5.96 -3.20 -5.64
CA PHE A 32 6.42 -3.56 -4.30
C PHE A 32 5.92 -2.56 -3.25
N VAL A 33 6.20 -1.26 -3.42
CA VAL A 33 5.81 -0.21 -2.47
C VAL A 33 4.29 -0.13 -2.32
N HIS A 34 3.56 -0.22 -3.43
CA HIS A 34 2.10 -0.21 -3.43
C HIS A 34 1.53 -1.39 -2.64
N ASN A 35 2.01 -2.60 -2.89
CA ASN A 35 1.56 -3.79 -2.17
C ASN A 35 1.93 -3.75 -0.68
N ALA A 36 3.14 -3.28 -0.34
CA ALA A 36 3.56 -3.12 1.04
C ALA A 36 2.66 -2.14 1.80
N CYS A 37 2.35 -0.99 1.21
CA CYS A 37 1.47 0.02 1.80
C CYS A 37 0.03 -0.51 1.94
N LYS A 38 -0.50 -1.20 0.92
CA LYS A 38 -1.83 -1.82 0.96
C LYS A 38 -1.94 -2.86 2.07
N ARG A 39 -0.93 -3.73 2.21
CA ARG A 39 -0.88 -4.74 3.29
C ARG A 39 -0.71 -4.10 4.66
N GLY A 40 0.16 -3.09 4.78
CA GLY A 40 0.35 -2.34 6.02
C GLY A 40 -0.93 -1.67 6.51
N LYS A 41 -1.70 -1.07 5.59
CA LYS A 41 -3.01 -0.49 5.92
C LYS A 41 -4.00 -1.55 6.45
N ALA A 42 -4.10 -2.70 5.78
CA ALA A 42 -4.97 -3.78 6.23
C ALA A 42 -4.56 -4.35 7.60
N LEU A 43 -3.25 -4.49 7.84
CA LEU A 43 -2.72 -4.90 9.14
C LEU A 43 -3.08 -3.87 10.22
N LEU A 44 -2.87 -2.58 9.94
CA LEU A 44 -3.18 -1.51 10.88
C LEU A 44 -4.67 -1.46 11.22
N GLU A 45 -5.55 -1.59 10.22
CA GLU A 45 -7.00 -1.71 10.43
C GLU A 45 -7.35 -2.89 11.35
N SER A 46 -6.73 -4.06 11.11
CA SER A 46 -6.95 -5.24 11.97
C SER A 46 -6.44 -5.05 13.40
N LEU A 47 -5.27 -4.42 13.57
CA LEU A 47 -4.70 -4.17 14.90
C LEU A 47 -5.55 -3.18 15.70
N VAL A 48 -6.01 -2.11 15.06
CA VAL A 48 -6.91 -1.13 15.68
C VAL A 48 -8.24 -1.78 16.04
N ALA A 49 -8.79 -2.64 15.19
CA ALA A 49 -10.02 -3.39 15.48
C ALA A 49 -9.86 -4.28 16.73
N ILE A 50 -8.73 -4.97 16.88
CA ILE A 50 -8.44 -5.78 18.08
C ILE A 50 -8.28 -4.90 19.31
N LEU A 51 -7.57 -3.77 19.20
CA LEU A 51 -7.32 -2.87 20.32
C LEU A 51 -8.60 -2.25 20.89
N ILE A 52 -9.58 -1.98 20.02
CA ILE A 52 -10.86 -1.35 20.40
C ILE A 52 -11.94 -2.42 20.71
N ALA A 53 -11.69 -3.69 20.40
CA ALA A 53 -12.66 -4.76 20.64
C ALA A 53 -12.96 -4.89 22.15
N PRO A 54 -14.24 -5.01 22.55
CA PRO A 54 -14.58 -5.26 23.94
C PRO A 54 -14.01 -6.61 24.39
N PRO A 55 -13.61 -6.74 25.67
CA PRO A 55 -13.08 -8.00 26.18
C PRO A 55 -14.12 -9.12 26.02
N PRO A 56 -13.69 -10.35 25.70
CA PRO A 56 -14.61 -11.47 25.54
C PRO A 56 -15.36 -11.68 26.85
N ARG A 57 -16.70 -11.67 26.79
CA ARG A 57 -17.53 -12.00 27.95
C ARG A 57 -17.32 -13.48 28.26
N ILE A 58 -16.57 -13.76 29.32
CA ILE A 58 -16.49 -15.10 29.90
C ILE A 58 -17.90 -15.41 30.40
N ALA A 59 -18.65 -16.21 29.66
CA ALA A 59 -19.91 -16.77 30.14
C ALA A 59 -19.57 -17.87 31.14
N GLY A 60 -19.82 -17.59 32.43
CA GLY A 60 -19.77 -18.58 33.51
C GLY A 60 -21.05 -19.38 33.59
#